data_AF-A0AAD9RU46-F1
#
_entry.id   AF-A0AAD9RU46-F1
#
_cell.length_a   1.000
_cell.length_b   1.000
_cell.length_c   1.000
_cell.angle_alpha   90.00
_cell.angle_beta   90.00
_cell.angle_gamma   90.00
#
_symmetry.space_group_name_H-M   'P 1'
#
loop_
_entity.id
_entity.type
_entity.pdbx_description
1 polymer ?
#
loop_
_entity_poly.entity_id
_entity_poly.type
_entity_poly.pdbx_seq_one_letter_code
_entity_poly.pdbx_strand_id
1 'polypeptide(L)'
;MTPLAMLVFISFTMLTTTDAMNYTVTRIINETLTLHKNTRFLLEITGEGNDSMIYMTINEPITEEDELLIDIVAERFDGMKFPVPNNPLKLCQTLSAERATNLTWYIQQLHVSRAFNLEGETCPILPGKRKIVPYMFPRNVSFLHDLGCGTFDYKVGIIKNVPNNPNAYVTLISSKTTVEMVTDNCSNTLM
;
A
#
# COMPACT_ATOMS: atom_id res chain seq x y z
N MET A 1 -14.09 -22.26 61.07
CA MET A 1 -12.91 -21.55 60.51
C MET A 1 -12.73 -22.02 59.09
N THR A 2 -13.19 -21.24 58.11
CA THR A 2 -13.05 -21.51 56.67
C THR A 2 -11.79 -20.83 56.14
N PRO A 3 -10.87 -21.52 55.44
CA PRO A 3 -9.74 -20.84 54.83
C PRO A 3 -10.21 -20.09 53.59
N LEU A 4 -9.93 -18.79 53.56
CA LEU A 4 -10.10 -17.92 52.41
C LEU A 4 -8.99 -18.28 51.40
N ALA A 5 -9.33 -19.02 50.34
CA ALA A 5 -8.42 -19.25 49.23
C ALA A 5 -8.24 -17.93 48.47
N MET A 6 -7.11 -17.26 48.69
CA MET A 6 -6.74 -16.04 47.99
C MET A 6 -6.31 -16.44 46.56
N LEU A 7 -7.20 -16.18 45.60
CA LEU A 7 -6.95 -16.44 44.19
C LEU A 7 -6.06 -15.32 43.64
N VAL A 8 -4.77 -15.61 43.48
CA VAL A 8 -3.81 -14.68 42.87
C VAL A 8 -3.96 -14.76 41.36
N PHE A 9 -4.64 -13.78 40.76
CA PHE A 9 -4.64 -13.59 39.31
C PHE A 9 -3.30 -12.97 38.89
N ILE A 10 -2.35 -13.82 38.48
CA ILE A 10 -1.16 -13.37 37.76
C ILE A 10 -1.60 -13.13 36.32
N SER A 11 -1.96 -11.89 36.00
CA SER A 11 -2.19 -11.47 34.62
C SER A 11 -0.83 -11.19 33.98
N PHE A 12 -0.40 -12.08 33.09
CA PHE A 12 0.69 -11.78 32.16
C PHE A 12 0.11 -10.93 31.03
N THR A 13 0.21 -9.61 31.16
CA THR A 13 0.12 -8.74 29.98
C THR A 13 1.41 -8.94 29.19
N MET A 14 1.38 -9.82 28.18
CA MET A 14 2.40 -9.78 27.14
C MET A 14 2.21 -8.47 26.36
N LEU A 15 2.92 -7.43 26.79
CA LEU A 15 3.29 -6.32 25.93
C LEU A 15 4.22 -6.90 24.86
N THR A 16 3.65 -7.47 23.80
CA THR A 16 4.40 -7.71 22.58
C THR A 16 4.67 -6.35 21.96
N THR A 17 5.77 -5.71 22.35
CA THR A 17 6.38 -4.69 21.51
C THR A 17 6.73 -5.40 20.21
N THR A 18 5.87 -5.30 19.20
CA THR A 18 6.24 -5.69 17.86
C THR A 18 7.30 -4.70 17.42
N ASP A 19 8.56 -5.06 17.60
CA ASP A 19 9.67 -4.27 17.10
C ASP A 19 9.52 -4.15 15.59
N ALA A 20 9.71 -2.92 15.08
CA ALA A 20 9.64 -2.65 13.67
C ALA A 20 10.72 -3.46 12.94
N MET A 21 10.33 -4.18 11.88
CA MET A 21 11.25 -4.92 11.04
C MET A 21 11.75 -4.01 9.93
N ASN A 22 13.05 -3.73 9.92
CA ASN A 22 13.69 -2.86 8.94
C ASN A 22 14.17 -3.67 7.73
N TYR A 23 13.88 -3.19 6.54
CA TYR A 23 14.30 -3.79 5.27
C TYR A 23 15.09 -2.80 4.44
N THR A 24 16.09 -3.31 3.74
CA THR A 24 16.77 -2.61 2.66
C THR A 24 16.33 -3.21 1.33
N VAL A 25 15.81 -2.37 0.45
CA VAL A 25 15.53 -2.71 -0.94
C VAL A 25 16.85 -2.66 -1.70
N THR A 26 17.30 -3.83 -2.15
CA THR A 26 18.56 -3.97 -2.89
C THR A 26 18.37 -3.71 -4.37
N ARG A 27 17.17 -3.99 -4.90
CA ARG A 27 16.86 -3.85 -6.32
C ARG A 27 15.36 -3.66 -6.56
N ILE A 28 15.03 -2.79 -7.53
CA ILE A 28 13.72 -2.74 -8.18
C ILE A 28 13.84 -3.55 -9.48
N ILE A 29 13.00 -4.58 -9.62
CA ILE A 29 13.07 -5.56 -10.72
C ILE A 29 12.15 -5.15 -11.86
N ASN A 30 10.92 -4.77 -11.54
CA ASN A 30 9.90 -4.45 -12.54
C ASN A 30 8.84 -3.53 -11.96
N GLU A 31 8.17 -2.76 -12.81
CA GLU A 31 7.03 -1.94 -12.46
C GLU A 31 5.94 -2.08 -13.53
N THR A 32 4.70 -2.28 -13.09
CA THR A 32 3.56 -2.43 -13.99
C THR A 32 2.37 -1.65 -13.48
N LEU A 33 1.70 -0.92 -14.37
CA LEU A 33 0.44 -0.26 -14.09
C LEU A 33 -0.68 -0.99 -14.85
N THR A 34 -1.76 -1.33 -14.15
CA THR A 34 -2.89 -2.08 -14.70
C THR A 34 -4.18 -1.28 -14.53
N LEU A 35 -4.84 -0.99 -15.65
CA LEU A 35 -6.19 -0.44 -15.66
C LEU A 35 -7.21 -1.58 -15.69
N HIS A 36 -8.13 -1.58 -14.74
CA HIS A 36 -9.26 -2.49 -14.74
C HIS A 36 -10.47 -1.81 -15.41
N LYS A 37 -11.47 -2.59 -15.84
CA LYS A 37 -12.64 -2.05 -16.51
C LYS A 37 -13.41 -1.09 -15.59
N ASN A 38 -13.27 0.21 -15.84
CA ASN A 38 -13.97 1.28 -15.13
C ASN A 38 -14.10 2.53 -16.01
N THR A 39 -14.94 3.48 -15.62
CA THR A 39 -15.17 4.73 -16.36
C THR A 39 -14.43 5.94 -15.77
N ARG A 40 -13.79 5.78 -14.61
CA ARG A 40 -13.17 6.89 -13.87
C ARG A 40 -11.76 7.19 -14.39
N PHE A 41 -10.98 6.14 -14.62
CA PHE A 41 -9.60 6.21 -15.07
C PHE A 41 -9.46 5.71 -16.50
N LEU A 42 -8.63 6.38 -17.28
CA LEU A 42 -8.18 5.92 -18.59
C LEU A 42 -6.65 5.94 -18.61
N LEU A 43 -6.04 4.95 -19.29
CA LEU A 43 -4.61 4.92 -19.55
C LEU A 43 -4.36 5.09 -21.03
N GLU A 44 -3.47 6.01 -21.36
CA GLU A 44 -3.01 6.28 -22.72
C GLU A 44 -1.49 6.16 -22.75
N ILE A 45 -0.99 5.40 -23.73
CA ILE A 45 0.45 5.33 -24.02
C ILE A 45 0.68 6.16 -25.28
N THR A 46 1.58 7.14 -25.21
CA THR A 46 1.96 7.97 -26.35
C THR A 46 3.45 7.81 -26.63
N GLY A 47 3.83 7.82 -27.91
CA GLY A 47 5.21 7.60 -28.34
C GLY A 47 5.47 6.16 -28.76
N GLU A 48 6.69 5.87 -29.21
CA GLU A 48 7.10 4.56 -29.71
C GLU A 48 8.37 4.09 -28.98
N GLY A 49 8.46 2.78 -28.72
CA GLY A 49 9.64 2.16 -28.12
C GLY A 49 9.98 2.73 -26.73
N ASN A 50 11.25 3.08 -26.52
CA ASN A 50 11.78 3.50 -25.22
C ASN A 50 11.35 4.92 -24.79
N ASP A 51 10.77 5.71 -25.70
CA ASP A 51 10.28 7.06 -25.41
C ASP A 51 8.78 7.08 -25.10
N SER A 52 8.18 5.89 -24.90
CA SER A 52 6.76 5.79 -24.56
C SER A 52 6.49 6.47 -23.22
N MET A 53 5.51 7.39 -23.22
CA MET A 53 5.02 8.05 -22.03
C MET A 53 3.64 7.51 -21.68
N ILE A 54 3.46 7.15 -20.41
CA ILE A 54 2.17 6.69 -19.90
C ILE A 54 1.45 7.87 -19.28
N TYR A 55 0.19 8.07 -19.66
CA TYR A 55 -0.69 9.06 -19.09
C TYR A 55 -1.91 8.40 -18.47
N MET A 56 -2.31 8.90 -17.29
CA MET A 56 -3.57 8.59 -16.65
C MET A 56 -4.51 9.79 -16.75
N THR A 57 -5.71 9.57 -17.28
CA THR A 57 -6.77 10.58 -17.29
C THR A 57 -7.79 10.25 -16.20
N ILE A 58 -8.10 11.24 -15.38
CA ILE A 58 -9.23 11.20 -14.44
C ILE A 58 -10.41 11.90 -15.14
N ASN A 59 -11.49 11.15 -15.41
CA ASN A 59 -12.61 11.65 -16.21
C ASN A 59 -13.57 12.55 -15.41
N GLU A 60 -13.74 12.27 -14.12
CA GLU A 60 -14.67 12.96 -13.23
C GLU A 60 -13.97 13.33 -11.92
N PRO A 61 -14.36 14.44 -11.25
CA PRO A 61 -13.73 14.84 -10.00
C PRO A 61 -13.82 13.72 -8.96
N ILE A 62 -12.71 13.45 -8.25
CA ILE A 62 -12.69 12.50 -7.13
C ILE A 62 -12.92 13.29 -5.85
N THR A 63 -14.00 12.97 -5.13
CA THR A 63 -14.39 13.62 -3.88
C THR A 63 -14.36 12.63 -2.70
N GLU A 64 -14.54 13.12 -1.48
CA GLU A 64 -14.65 12.25 -0.30
C GLU A 64 -15.88 11.33 -0.34
N GLU A 65 -16.95 11.76 -1.03
CA GLU A 65 -18.20 11.02 -1.19
C GLU A 65 -18.08 9.81 -2.10
N ASP A 66 -17.02 9.75 -2.93
CA ASP A 66 -16.80 8.61 -3.82
C ASP A 66 -16.37 7.34 -3.10
N GLU A 67 -15.96 7.46 -1.82
CA GLU A 67 -15.51 6.38 -0.95
C GLU A 67 -14.42 5.49 -1.57
N LEU A 68 -13.55 6.08 -2.40
CA LEU A 68 -12.39 5.37 -2.95
C LEU A 68 -11.39 5.06 -1.85
N LEU A 69 -10.83 3.86 -1.91
CA LEU A 69 -9.84 3.38 -0.96
C LEU A 69 -8.53 3.06 -1.67
N ILE A 70 -7.44 3.07 -0.91
CA ILE A 70 -6.12 2.58 -1.29
C ILE A 70 -5.92 1.24 -0.60
N ASP A 71 -5.71 0.18 -1.36
CA ASP A 71 -5.17 -1.08 -0.85
C ASP A 71 -3.69 -1.18 -1.16
N ILE A 72 -2.94 -1.76 -0.22
CA ILE A 72 -1.51 -2.01 -0.36
C ILE A 72 -1.28 -3.44 0.09
N VAL A 73 -0.68 -4.26 -0.77
CA VAL A 73 -0.37 -5.65 -0.47
C VAL A 73 1.06 -5.93 -0.89
N ALA A 74 1.89 -6.40 0.04
CA ALA A 74 3.16 -7.03 -0.28
C ALA A 74 2.91 -8.52 -0.50
N GLU A 75 3.21 -9.04 -1.68
CA GLU A 75 3.13 -10.48 -1.98
C GLU A 75 4.53 -11.04 -2.17
N ARG A 76 4.95 -11.96 -1.32
CA ARG A 76 6.26 -12.60 -1.39
C ARG A 76 6.29 -13.63 -2.53
N PHE A 77 7.49 -13.96 -3.00
CA PHE A 77 7.72 -14.93 -4.09
C PHE A 77 7.03 -16.30 -3.92
N ASP A 78 6.72 -16.70 -2.69
CA ASP A 78 6.00 -17.95 -2.36
C ASP A 78 4.46 -17.80 -2.37
N GLY A 79 3.95 -16.62 -2.74
CA GLY A 79 2.51 -16.31 -2.81
C GLY A 79 1.91 -15.86 -1.49
N MET A 80 2.69 -15.74 -0.41
CA MET A 80 2.20 -15.20 0.86
C MET A 80 1.91 -13.70 0.72
N LYS A 81 0.70 -13.28 1.15
CA LYS A 81 0.21 -11.90 1.02
C LYS A 81 0.13 -11.22 2.37
N PHE A 82 0.66 -10.00 2.42
CA PHE A 82 0.70 -9.15 3.59
C PHE A 82 0.04 -7.81 3.26
N PRO A 83 -1.20 -7.56 3.72
CA PRO A 83 -1.83 -6.25 3.59
C PRO A 83 -1.10 -5.20 4.46
N VAL A 84 -0.85 -4.00 3.92
CA VAL A 84 -0.09 -2.94 4.60
C VAL A 84 -0.79 -1.57 4.49
N PRO A 85 -1.72 -1.21 5.37
CA PRO A 85 -2.12 -1.92 6.59
C PRO A 85 -3.20 -2.99 6.33
N ASN A 86 -3.63 -3.66 7.41
CA ASN A 86 -4.64 -4.72 7.37
C ASN A 86 -5.95 -4.33 6.66
N ASN A 87 -6.34 -3.06 6.73
CA ASN A 87 -7.54 -2.54 6.09
C ASN A 87 -7.16 -1.49 5.04
N PRO A 88 -7.89 -1.41 3.91
CA PRO A 88 -7.70 -0.34 2.94
C PRO A 88 -7.92 1.05 3.55
N LEU A 89 -7.16 2.02 3.08
CA LEU A 89 -7.19 3.40 3.57
C LEU A 89 -8.10 4.26 2.70
N LYS A 90 -8.80 5.26 3.25
CA LYS A 90 -9.56 6.21 2.42
C LYS A 90 -8.62 7.07 1.58
N LEU A 91 -8.82 7.13 0.26
CA LEU A 91 -7.93 7.84 -0.68
C LEU A 91 -7.74 9.32 -0.27
N CYS A 92 -8.83 10.09 -0.17
CA CYS A 92 -8.77 11.52 0.17
C CYS A 92 -8.12 11.80 1.53
N GLN A 93 -8.38 10.93 2.52
CA GLN A 93 -7.77 11.06 3.85
C GLN A 93 -6.28 10.72 3.80
N THR A 94 -5.89 9.72 3.01
CA THR A 94 -4.48 9.34 2.82
C THR A 94 -3.69 10.47 2.18
N LEU A 95 -4.21 11.08 1.11
CA LEU A 95 -3.57 12.23 0.45
C LEU A 95 -3.38 13.41 1.41
N SER A 96 -4.42 13.74 2.17
CA SER A 96 -4.36 14.79 3.18
C SER A 96 -3.36 14.47 4.30
N ALA A 97 -3.32 13.22 4.75
CA ALA A 97 -2.44 12.77 5.82
C ALA A 97 -0.96 12.64 5.38
N GLU A 98 -0.68 12.25 4.14
CA GLU A 98 0.69 12.27 3.59
C GLU A 98 1.25 13.69 3.58
N ARG A 99 0.43 14.66 3.13
CA ARG A 99 0.81 16.08 3.12
C ARG A 99 1.05 16.66 4.52
N ALA A 100 0.21 16.28 5.48
CA ALA A 100 0.32 16.70 6.87
C ALA A 100 1.30 15.87 7.70
N THR A 101 1.97 14.88 7.10
CA THR A 101 2.88 13.93 7.79
C THR A 101 2.22 13.23 8.99
N ASN A 102 0.92 12.93 8.89
CA ASN A 102 0.10 12.35 9.97
C ASN A 102 -0.38 10.92 9.63
N LEU A 103 0.29 10.25 8.71
CA LEU A 103 0.11 8.82 8.49
C LEU A 103 0.93 8.02 9.49
N THR A 104 0.54 6.77 9.69
CA THR A 104 1.36 5.83 10.45
C THR A 104 2.71 5.66 9.76
N TRP A 105 3.80 5.70 10.55
CA TRP A 105 5.17 5.81 10.06
C TRP A 105 5.54 4.78 8.98
N TYR A 106 5.06 3.53 9.08
CA TYR A 106 5.37 2.45 8.13
C TYR A 106 4.61 2.58 6.79
N ILE A 107 3.53 3.35 6.76
CA ILE A 107 2.79 3.68 5.54
C ILE A 107 3.39 4.94 4.92
N GLN A 108 3.70 5.93 5.77
CA GLN A 108 4.21 7.23 5.36
C GLN A 108 5.47 7.12 4.49
N GLN A 109 6.39 6.23 4.86
CA GLN A 109 7.62 5.99 4.09
C GLN A 109 7.36 5.55 2.66
N LEU A 110 6.22 4.90 2.37
CA LEU A 110 5.92 4.36 1.05
C LEU A 110 5.49 5.45 0.07
N HIS A 111 4.96 6.59 0.51
CA HIS A 111 4.43 7.63 -0.39
C HIS A 111 3.49 7.06 -1.46
N VAL A 112 2.44 6.36 -1.03
CA VAL A 112 1.59 5.52 -1.91
C VAL A 112 0.87 6.34 -2.99
N SER A 113 0.65 7.63 -2.76
CA SER A 113 0.10 8.54 -3.78
C SER A 113 0.98 8.67 -5.03
N ARG A 114 2.30 8.48 -4.91
CA ARG A 114 3.23 8.55 -6.05
C ARG A 114 2.99 7.44 -7.06
N ALA A 115 2.44 6.30 -6.65
CA ALA A 115 2.12 5.19 -7.54
C ALA A 115 1.16 5.58 -8.68
N PHE A 116 0.36 6.63 -8.48
CA PHE A 116 -0.58 7.17 -9.47
C PHE A 116 -0.33 8.65 -9.79
N ASN A 117 0.82 9.19 -9.40
CA ASN A 117 1.16 10.60 -9.50
C ASN A 117 0.09 11.54 -8.90
N LEU A 118 -0.36 11.21 -7.68
CA LEU A 118 -1.32 12.00 -6.90
C LEU A 118 -0.69 12.70 -5.69
N GLU A 119 0.65 12.68 -5.57
CA GLU A 119 1.33 13.31 -4.44
C GLU A 119 1.07 14.81 -4.40
N GLY A 120 0.68 15.32 -3.24
CA GLY A 120 0.37 16.75 -3.04
C GLY A 120 -1.04 17.17 -3.49
N GLU A 121 -1.77 16.30 -4.19
CA GLU A 121 -3.17 16.53 -4.53
C GLU A 121 -4.06 16.53 -3.26
N THR A 122 -5.16 17.26 -3.31
CA THR A 122 -6.17 17.30 -2.25
C THR A 122 -7.54 17.06 -2.84
N CYS A 123 -8.42 16.37 -2.12
CA CYS A 123 -9.79 16.25 -2.58
C CYS A 123 -10.52 17.61 -2.49
N PRO A 124 -11.31 18.00 -3.50
CA PRO A 124 -11.59 17.24 -4.72
C PRO A 124 -10.43 17.22 -5.72
N ILE A 125 -10.06 16.04 -6.21
CA ILE A 125 -9.05 15.89 -7.26
C ILE A 125 -9.74 16.16 -8.60
N LEU A 126 -9.32 17.21 -9.29
CA LEU A 126 -9.97 17.65 -10.52
C LEU A 126 -9.72 16.67 -11.69
N PRO A 127 -10.67 16.57 -12.64
CA PRO A 127 -10.46 15.87 -13.90
C PRO A 127 -9.24 16.39 -14.64
N GLY A 128 -8.57 15.51 -15.36
CA GLY A 128 -7.42 15.90 -16.15
C GLY A 128 -6.47 14.77 -16.44
N LYS A 129 -5.61 15.04 -17.43
CA LYS A 129 -4.56 14.13 -17.88
C LYS A 129 -3.29 14.37 -17.07
N ARG A 130 -2.75 13.30 -16.48
CA ARG A 130 -1.54 13.31 -15.66
C ARG A 130 -0.53 12.35 -16.27
N LYS A 131 0.73 12.78 -16.38
CA LYS A 131 1.83 11.90 -16.78
C LYS A 131 2.13 10.95 -15.62
N ILE A 132 2.18 9.65 -15.86
CA ILE A 132 2.64 8.68 -14.88
C ILE A 132 4.15 8.60 -14.94
N VAL A 133 4.78 8.63 -13.78
CA VAL A 133 6.22 8.43 -13.61
C VAL A 133 6.46 7.09 -12.91
N PRO A 134 7.60 6.41 -13.15
CA PRO A 134 7.99 5.23 -12.39
C PRO A 134 7.92 5.48 -10.89
N TYR A 135 7.41 4.51 -10.13
CA TYR A 135 7.25 4.67 -8.71
C TYR A 135 8.59 4.39 -8.01
N MET A 136 9.20 5.44 -7.49
CA MET A 136 10.46 5.34 -6.76
C MET A 136 10.23 4.70 -5.39
N PHE A 137 10.12 3.37 -5.37
CA PHE A 137 9.95 2.61 -4.13
C PHE A 137 11.10 2.93 -3.15
N PRO A 138 10.81 3.16 -1.85
CA PRO A 138 11.84 3.62 -0.92
C PRO A 138 12.95 2.59 -0.71
N ARG A 139 14.19 3.06 -0.62
CA ARG A 139 15.35 2.18 -0.40
C ARG A 139 15.32 1.48 0.95
N ASN A 140 14.85 2.17 1.99
CA ASN A 140 14.72 1.63 3.33
C ASN A 140 13.24 1.70 3.71
N VAL A 141 12.68 0.57 4.09
CA VAL A 141 11.29 0.46 4.53
C VAL A 141 11.22 -0.37 5.81
N SER A 142 10.33 0.01 6.70
CA SER A 142 10.17 -0.66 7.99
C SER A 142 8.70 -1.08 8.19
N PHE A 143 8.43 -2.31 8.62
CA PHE A 143 7.06 -2.82 8.80
C PHE A 143 6.80 -3.28 10.23
N LEU A 144 5.52 -3.37 10.60
CA LEU A 144 5.11 -3.87 11.92
C LEU A 144 5.37 -5.35 12.13
N HIS A 145 5.46 -6.11 11.04
CA HIS A 145 5.60 -7.55 11.05
C HIS A 145 6.70 -7.98 10.10
N ASP A 146 7.29 -9.13 10.41
CA ASP A 146 8.26 -9.74 9.52
C ASP A 146 7.55 -10.31 8.28
N LEU A 147 7.90 -9.76 7.12
CA LEU A 147 7.45 -10.22 5.81
C LEU A 147 8.36 -11.32 5.24
N GLY A 148 9.51 -11.59 5.87
CA GLY A 148 10.63 -12.38 5.36
C GLY A 148 11.47 -11.60 4.33
N CYS A 149 12.35 -12.31 3.63
CA CYS A 149 13.26 -11.76 2.62
C CYS A 149 13.06 -12.41 1.25
N GLY A 150 13.63 -11.76 0.24
CA GLY A 150 13.60 -12.20 -1.15
C GLY A 150 12.83 -11.23 -2.03
N THR A 151 12.17 -11.76 -3.06
CA THR A 151 11.39 -10.96 -4.01
C THR A 151 9.96 -10.75 -3.50
N PHE A 152 9.48 -9.52 -3.62
CA PHE A 152 8.13 -9.11 -3.28
C PHE A 152 7.51 -8.31 -4.41
N ASP A 153 6.25 -8.60 -4.71
CA ASP A 153 5.37 -7.75 -5.50
C ASP A 153 4.61 -6.81 -4.56
N TYR A 154 4.98 -5.54 -4.53
CA TYR A 154 4.20 -4.50 -3.85
C TYR A 154 3.12 -3.98 -4.76
N LYS A 155 1.86 -4.29 -4.43
CA LYS A 155 0.68 -3.85 -5.16
C LYS A 155 0.03 -2.72 -4.41
N VAL A 156 -0.13 -1.58 -5.07
CA VAL A 156 -0.95 -0.46 -4.59
C VAL A 156 -2.12 -0.34 -5.56
N GLY A 157 -3.36 -0.36 -5.06
CA GLY A 157 -4.55 -0.17 -5.89
C GLY A 157 -5.42 0.97 -5.39
N ILE A 158 -6.17 1.55 -6.32
CA ILE A 158 -7.35 2.35 -5.98
C ILE A 158 -8.56 1.45 -6.21
N ILE A 159 -9.28 1.20 -5.12
CA ILE A 159 -10.41 0.28 -5.09
C ILE A 159 -11.68 1.00 -4.67
N LYS A 160 -12.82 0.40 -4.98
CA LYS A 160 -14.14 0.84 -4.53
C LYS A 160 -14.94 -0.34 -3.98
N ASN A 161 -15.70 -0.10 -2.92
CA ASN A 161 -16.65 -1.07 -2.39
C ASN A 161 -17.69 -1.46 -3.45
N VAL A 162 -18.03 -2.75 -3.50
CA VAL A 162 -19.15 -3.26 -4.30
C VAL A 162 -20.45 -2.84 -3.62
N PRO A 163 -21.41 -2.24 -4.36
CA PRO A 163 -22.73 -1.93 -3.82
C PRO A 163 -23.37 -3.17 -3.19
N ASN A 164 -23.91 -3.04 -1.98
CA ASN A 164 -24.56 -4.11 -1.21
C ASN A 164 -23.64 -5.26 -0.77
N ASN A 165 -22.32 -5.14 -0.89
CA ASN A 165 -21.37 -6.07 -0.30
C ASN A 165 -20.15 -5.33 0.27
N PRO A 166 -20.18 -4.94 1.56
CA PRO A 166 -19.15 -4.11 2.18
C PRO A 166 -17.78 -4.81 2.32
N ASN A 167 -17.73 -6.13 2.10
CA ASN A 167 -16.49 -6.91 2.18
C ASN A 167 -15.91 -7.23 0.80
N ALA A 168 -16.54 -6.76 -0.27
CA ALA A 168 -16.08 -6.98 -1.63
C ALA A 168 -15.66 -5.65 -2.27
N TYR A 169 -14.52 -5.68 -2.93
CA TYR A 169 -13.92 -4.52 -3.57
C TYR A 169 -13.71 -4.77 -5.06
N VAL A 170 -13.84 -3.72 -5.86
CA VAL A 170 -13.43 -3.69 -7.27
C VAL A 170 -12.21 -2.81 -7.38
N THR A 171 -11.12 -3.35 -7.91
CA THR A 171 -9.94 -2.56 -8.28
C THR A 171 -10.23 -1.76 -9.53
N LEU A 172 -9.96 -0.46 -9.49
CA LEU A 172 -10.14 0.45 -10.63
C LEU A 172 -8.83 0.59 -11.41
N ILE A 173 -7.76 0.85 -10.70
CA ILE A 173 -6.39 0.93 -11.22
C ILE A 173 -5.45 0.38 -10.16
N SER A 174 -4.39 -0.31 -10.58
CA SER A 174 -3.35 -0.81 -9.69
C SER A 174 -1.96 -0.59 -10.26
N SER A 175 -1.02 -0.30 -9.37
CA SER A 175 0.41 -0.29 -9.64
C SER A 175 1.04 -1.47 -8.90
N LYS A 176 2.00 -2.13 -9.54
CA LYS A 176 2.78 -3.21 -8.94
C LYS A 176 4.25 -2.93 -9.17
N THR A 177 5.01 -2.86 -8.08
CA THR A 177 6.46 -2.72 -8.10
C THR A 177 7.08 -3.96 -7.48
N THR A 178 7.82 -4.72 -8.30
CA THR A 178 8.54 -5.91 -7.87
C THR A 178 9.90 -5.50 -7.35
N VAL A 179 10.19 -5.82 -6.09
CA VAL A 179 11.42 -5.44 -5.40
C VAL A 179 12.08 -6.64 -4.74
N GLU A 180 13.39 -6.54 -4.55
CA GLU A 180 14.17 -7.46 -3.75
C GLU A 180 14.51 -6.80 -2.41
N MET A 181 14.11 -7.44 -1.31
CA MET A 181 14.29 -6.92 0.04
C MET A 181 15.10 -7.89 0.89
N VAL A 182 15.98 -7.31 1.70
CA VAL A 182 16.76 -8.02 2.72
C VAL A 182 16.58 -7.32 4.08
N THR A 183 16.69 -8.08 5.15
CA THR A 183 16.80 -7.58 6.53
C THR A 183 17.97 -8.30 7.21
N ASP A 184 18.44 -7.78 8.34
CA ASP A 184 19.57 -8.37 9.07
C ASP A 184 19.27 -9.80 9.56
N ASN A 185 18.00 -10.08 9.90
CA ASN A 185 17.54 -11.40 10.34
C ASN A 185 16.27 -11.80 9.57
N CYS A 186 16.42 -12.59 8.50
CA CYS A 186 15.29 -13.06 7.70
C CYS A 186 14.66 -14.33 8.32
N SER A 187 13.38 -14.29 8.72
CA SER A 187 12.70 -15.48 9.28
C SER A 187 12.52 -16.65 8.31
N ASN A 188 12.59 -16.39 7.00
CA ASN A 188 12.39 -17.40 5.95
C ASN A 188 13.69 -17.87 5.28
N THR A 189 14.86 -17.39 5.71
CA THR A 189 16.12 -18.08 5.44
C THR A 189 16.34 -19.09 6.56
N LEU A 190 15.95 -20.34 6.30
CA LEU A 190 16.46 -21.46 7.10
C LEU A 190 17.99 -21.44 7.02
N MET A 191 18.64 -21.52 8.18
CA MET A 191 20.07 -21.83 8.33
C MET A 191 20.49 -23.03 7.48
#